data_AF-A0A0D9UX58-F1
#
_entry.id   AF-A0A0D9UX58-F1
#
_cell.length_a   1.000
_cell.length_b   1.000
_cell.length_c   1.000
_cell.angle_alpha   90.00
_cell.angle_beta   90.00
_cell.angle_gamma   90.00
#
_symmetry.space_group_name_H-M   'P 1'
#
loop_
_entity.id
_entity.type
_entity.pdbx_description
1 polymer ?
#
loop_
_entity_poly.entity_id
_entity_poly.type
_entity_poly.pdbx_seq_one_letter_code
_entity_poly.pdbx_strand_id
1 'polypeptide(L)'
;MAAAVTERRIRSKKRKATEAKKRRVRSRKRKACGGGVVRLPDHVVAEVLVRLPARSLARLRCACRSWNAEISSPGFQDRHHALSAAKLAFLPSAPRHTNFNLTIQSRNGRPRQWLTYCHDCPRTIGSNPCHGLVLLWRLCGDEEHYYSVYNPTTGDILHLPSPHQPDRAVGIGFHAAAREFKVVAIRIVVQLGELHAIVLTIGDARGWRRPAASTTSIGFTGDEYDDVRIERERAVFADGRLHWILTTKYLDKGPHSIVSFSLADESLCLIPQPPFATADLVPFDLNAVHFGRLSMNSGVRSESHEMVSVPVGTTIAELGGRLCMVRDVRHMAAGGGGGLLFEIWKLQDYETRSWTLDYRVDLKPAAAGRRRDDDRLTAPWLVMPLMYLDDDAGGGFRPGEGKKEKRKLLLATTAHEAHVYDPDSGTLRTVASFAGAGDSWEDGSLRVMLYQESLVRFPGLKQGKGEVEFVRLEV
;
A
#
# COMPACT_ATOMS: atom_id res chain seq x y z
N MET A 1 56.90 38.29 -37.68
CA MET A 1 55.81 38.46 -36.69
C MET A 1 54.61 39.29 -37.20
N ALA A 2 54.78 40.26 -38.10
CA ALA A 2 53.67 41.14 -38.54
C ALA A 2 52.53 40.41 -39.29
N ALA A 3 52.82 39.40 -40.13
CA ALA A 3 51.81 38.69 -40.91
C ALA A 3 50.79 37.90 -40.05
N ALA A 4 51.24 37.27 -38.95
CA ALA A 4 50.40 36.48 -38.06
C ALA A 4 49.40 37.33 -37.24
N VAL A 5 49.76 38.59 -36.95
CA VAL A 5 48.88 39.53 -36.23
C VAL A 5 47.74 39.99 -37.14
N THR A 6 48.03 40.21 -38.42
CA THR A 6 47.05 40.64 -39.42
C THR A 6 45.99 39.57 -39.68
N GLU A 7 46.39 38.30 -39.78
CA GLU A 7 45.46 37.17 -39.96
C GLU A 7 44.52 36.97 -38.77
N ARG A 8 45.03 37.09 -37.53
CA ARG A 8 44.20 37.01 -36.31
C ARG A 8 43.15 38.12 -36.27
N ARG A 9 43.50 39.33 -36.72
CA ARG A 9 42.59 40.48 -36.78
C ARG A 9 41.47 40.27 -37.81
N ILE A 10 41.78 39.66 -38.96
CA ILE A 10 40.79 39.33 -40.00
C ILE A 10 39.83 38.23 -39.53
N ARG A 11 40.34 37.17 -38.87
CA ARG A 11 39.51 36.09 -38.31
C ARG A 11 38.56 36.60 -37.21
N SER A 12 39.03 37.49 -36.33
CA SER A 12 38.22 38.13 -35.30
C SER A 12 37.07 38.97 -35.89
N LYS A 13 37.35 39.78 -36.93
CA LYS A 13 36.34 40.57 -37.64
C LYS A 13 35.29 39.68 -38.33
N LYS A 14 35.70 38.58 -38.98
CA LYS A 14 34.77 37.60 -39.58
C LYS A 14 33.88 36.92 -38.54
N ARG A 15 34.39 36.61 -37.35
CA ARG A 15 33.62 36.00 -36.25
C ARG A 15 32.57 36.97 -35.67
N LYS A 16 32.93 38.23 -35.46
CA LYS A 16 31.99 39.28 -35.00
C LYS A 16 30.88 39.55 -36.03
N ALA A 17 31.20 39.54 -37.33
CA ALA A 17 30.21 39.72 -38.39
C ALA A 17 29.20 38.56 -38.47
N THR A 18 29.66 37.32 -38.23
CA THR A 18 28.78 36.13 -38.21
C THR A 18 27.88 36.09 -36.97
N GLU A 19 28.38 36.51 -35.80
CA GLU A 19 27.55 36.67 -34.59
C GLU A 19 26.50 37.79 -34.74
N ALA A 20 26.86 38.92 -35.35
CA ALA A 20 25.91 40.00 -35.63
C ALA A 20 24.81 39.57 -36.61
N LYS A 21 25.16 38.80 -37.66
CA LYS A 21 24.18 38.22 -38.61
C LYS A 21 23.25 37.23 -37.91
N LYS A 22 23.77 36.37 -37.01
CA LYS A 22 22.96 35.45 -36.19
C LYS A 22 22.01 36.19 -35.23
N ARG A 23 22.44 37.31 -34.60
CA ARG A 23 21.58 38.16 -33.76
C ARG A 23 20.46 38.84 -34.56
N ARG A 24 20.75 39.34 -35.77
CA ARG A 24 19.74 39.95 -36.67
C ARG A 24 18.70 38.94 -37.15
N VAL A 25 19.09 37.71 -37.45
CA VAL A 25 18.16 36.63 -37.83
C VAL A 25 17.28 36.23 -36.64
N ARG A 26 17.82 36.12 -35.41
CA ARG A 26 17.03 35.87 -34.20
C ARG A 26 16.06 37.02 -33.88
N SER A 27 16.46 38.27 -34.11
CA SER A 27 15.61 39.45 -33.94
C SER A 27 14.46 39.49 -34.95
N ARG A 28 14.74 39.19 -36.24
CA ARG A 28 13.69 39.07 -37.28
C ARG A 28 12.74 37.91 -37.02
N LYS A 29 13.21 36.78 -36.51
CA LYS A 29 12.36 35.63 -36.12
C LYS A 29 11.46 35.95 -34.92
N ARG A 30 11.88 36.83 -34.00
CA ARG A 30 11.02 37.33 -32.90
C ARG A 30 9.99 38.37 -33.36
N LYS A 31 10.26 39.11 -34.45
CA LYS A 31 9.33 40.12 -35.02
C LYS A 31 8.28 39.55 -35.98
N ALA A 32 8.48 38.35 -36.53
CA ALA A 32 7.57 37.74 -37.51
C ALA A 32 6.37 36.97 -36.91
N CYS A 33 6.26 36.89 -35.57
CA CYS A 33 5.15 36.22 -34.89
C CYS A 33 4.26 37.22 -34.11
N GLY A 34 4.10 38.44 -34.65
CA GLY A 34 3.31 39.52 -34.06
C GLY A 34 1.79 39.40 -34.24
N GLY A 35 1.26 38.19 -34.45
CA GLY A 35 -0.17 37.93 -34.23
C GLY A 35 -0.38 37.81 -32.73
N GLY A 36 -1.29 38.60 -32.16
CA GLY A 36 -1.54 38.64 -30.72
C GLY A 36 -1.81 37.24 -30.15
N VAL A 37 -0.79 36.60 -29.60
CA VAL A 37 -0.94 35.36 -28.86
C VAL A 37 -1.66 35.74 -27.57
N VAL A 38 -2.96 35.46 -27.50
CA VAL A 38 -3.71 35.51 -26.24
C VAL A 38 -2.99 34.58 -25.27
N ARG A 39 -2.33 35.17 -24.27
CA ARG A 39 -1.68 34.41 -23.20
C ARG A 39 -2.67 34.27 -22.06
N LEU A 40 -3.08 33.04 -21.80
CA LEU A 40 -3.85 32.73 -20.60
C LEU A 40 -2.97 33.04 -19.37
N PRO A 41 -3.54 33.61 -18.29
CA PRO A 41 -2.82 33.76 -17.03
C PRO A 41 -2.34 32.42 -16.48
N ASP A 42 -1.16 32.40 -15.84
CA ASP A 42 -0.53 31.16 -15.37
C ASP A 42 -1.42 30.36 -14.38
N HIS A 43 -2.20 31.05 -13.53
CA HIS A 43 -3.13 30.40 -12.62
C HIS A 43 -4.24 29.63 -13.36
N VAL A 44 -4.76 30.16 -14.47
CA VAL A 44 -5.78 29.47 -15.29
C VAL A 44 -5.17 28.24 -15.95
N VAL A 45 -3.93 28.35 -16.44
CA VAL A 45 -3.21 27.21 -17.00
C VAL A 45 -3.01 26.12 -15.95
N ALA A 46 -2.62 26.48 -14.73
CA ALA A 46 -2.48 25.51 -13.63
C ALA A 46 -3.79 24.81 -13.31
N GLU A 47 -4.92 25.53 -13.26
CA GLU A 47 -6.26 24.95 -13.04
C GLU A 47 -6.72 24.01 -14.16
N VAL A 48 -6.30 24.28 -15.40
CA VAL A 48 -6.54 23.33 -16.51
C VAL A 48 -5.66 22.11 -16.35
N LEU A 49 -4.36 22.30 -16.12
CA LEU A 49 -3.39 21.22 -15.99
C LEU A 49 -3.76 20.27 -14.83
N VAL A 50 -4.14 20.79 -13.66
CA VAL A 50 -4.42 19.96 -12.47
C VAL A 50 -5.58 18.99 -12.65
N ARG A 51 -6.47 19.24 -13.63
CA ARG A 51 -7.61 18.37 -13.97
C ARG A 51 -7.27 17.31 -15.02
N LEU A 52 -6.08 17.36 -15.61
CA LEU A 52 -5.66 16.40 -16.62
C LEU A 52 -5.16 15.11 -15.98
N PRO A 53 -5.37 13.95 -16.63
CA PRO A 53 -4.75 12.70 -16.19
C PRO A 53 -3.22 12.80 -16.15
N ALA A 54 -2.58 12.15 -15.19
CA ALA A 54 -1.15 12.15 -14.96
C ALA A 54 -0.35 11.72 -16.21
N ARG A 55 -0.86 10.78 -17.02
CA ARG A 55 -0.24 10.39 -18.30
C ARG A 55 -0.23 11.52 -19.34
N SER A 56 -1.24 12.38 -19.35
CA SER A 56 -1.26 13.58 -20.19
C SER A 56 -0.30 14.63 -19.67
N LEU A 57 -0.26 14.83 -18.35
CA LEU A 57 0.69 15.72 -17.70
C LEU A 57 2.15 15.31 -17.95
N ALA A 58 2.46 14.01 -17.90
CA ALA A 58 3.78 13.50 -18.24
C ALA A 58 4.24 13.92 -19.64
N ARG A 59 3.34 13.93 -20.63
CA ARG A 59 3.61 14.40 -22.00
C ARG A 59 3.76 15.93 -22.06
N LEU A 60 2.92 16.66 -21.33
CA LEU A 60 2.93 18.13 -21.31
C LEU A 60 4.18 18.71 -20.66
N ARG A 61 4.81 17.98 -19.73
CA ARG A 61 6.15 18.33 -19.20
C ARG A 61 7.19 18.49 -20.29
N CYS A 62 7.06 17.77 -21.40
CA CYS A 62 8.01 17.87 -22.53
C CYS A 62 7.73 19.07 -23.46
N ALA A 63 6.55 19.70 -23.36
CA ALA A 63 6.17 20.78 -24.27
C ALA A 63 6.87 22.11 -23.94
N CYS A 64 7.02 22.47 -22.66
CA CYS A 64 7.78 23.65 -22.25
C CYS A 64 8.33 23.58 -20.82
N ARG A 65 9.36 24.40 -20.53
CA ARG A 65 9.99 24.47 -19.20
C ARG A 65 9.04 24.98 -18.11
N SER A 66 8.13 25.90 -18.45
CA SER A 66 7.16 26.46 -17.49
C SER A 66 6.22 25.37 -16.98
N TRP A 67 5.60 24.60 -17.89
CA TRP A 67 4.72 23.47 -17.52
C TRP A 67 5.47 22.37 -16.78
N ASN A 68 6.71 22.05 -17.19
CA ASN A 68 7.51 21.11 -16.42
C ASN A 68 7.76 21.59 -14.99
N ALA A 69 8.04 22.88 -14.77
CA ALA A 69 8.24 23.45 -13.45
C ALA A 69 6.94 23.41 -12.61
N GLU A 70 5.81 23.82 -13.19
CA GLU A 70 4.50 23.80 -12.53
C GLU A 70 4.11 22.37 -12.12
N ILE A 71 4.13 21.42 -13.06
CA ILE A 71 3.75 20.01 -12.83
C ILE A 71 4.70 19.32 -11.84
N SER A 72 5.97 19.76 -11.77
CA SER A 72 6.93 19.22 -10.80
C SER A 72 6.80 19.85 -9.42
N SER A 73 6.07 20.95 -9.27
CA SER A 73 5.98 21.65 -8.00
C SER A 73 5.20 20.81 -6.97
N PRO A 74 5.63 20.78 -5.69
CA PRO A 74 4.93 20.02 -4.65
C PRO A 74 3.45 20.40 -4.51
N GLY A 75 3.14 21.71 -4.53
CA GLY A 75 1.76 22.18 -4.41
C GLY A 75 0.87 21.78 -5.59
N PHE A 76 1.41 21.68 -6.81
CA PHE A 76 0.65 21.13 -7.93
C PHE A 76 0.38 19.64 -7.75
N GLN A 77 1.39 18.86 -7.33
CA GLN A 77 1.24 17.41 -7.12
C GLN A 77 0.21 17.11 -6.02
N ASP A 78 0.22 17.86 -4.92
CA ASP A 78 -0.76 17.69 -3.84
C ASP A 78 -2.18 17.99 -4.32
N ARG A 79 -2.38 19.10 -5.05
CA ARG A 79 -3.69 19.44 -5.63
C ARG A 79 -4.16 18.42 -6.64
N HIS A 80 -3.26 17.95 -7.51
CA HIS A 80 -3.56 16.92 -8.51
C HIS A 80 -3.97 15.60 -7.82
N HIS A 81 -3.23 15.18 -6.80
CA HIS A 81 -3.53 13.97 -6.05
C HIS A 81 -4.88 14.08 -5.31
N ALA A 82 -5.15 15.20 -4.65
CA ALA A 82 -6.41 15.44 -3.95
C ALA A 82 -7.63 15.45 -4.88
N LEU A 83 -7.47 15.92 -6.13
CA LEU A 83 -8.52 15.90 -7.15
C LEU A 83 -8.61 14.55 -7.90
N SER A 84 -7.62 13.67 -7.73
CA SER A 84 -7.57 12.40 -8.45
C SER A 84 -8.56 11.40 -7.86
N ALA A 85 -9.54 11.01 -8.68
CA ALA A 85 -10.46 9.94 -8.34
C ALA A 85 -9.69 8.62 -8.13
N ALA A 86 -10.10 7.88 -7.10
CA ALA A 86 -9.61 6.54 -6.85
C ALA A 86 -10.08 5.57 -7.95
N LYS A 87 -9.24 4.60 -8.29
CA LYS A 87 -9.44 3.60 -9.36
C LYS A 87 -9.02 2.24 -8.83
N LEU A 88 -9.59 1.15 -9.33
CA LEU A 88 -9.07 -0.18 -9.00
C LEU A 88 -7.88 -0.51 -9.90
N ALA A 89 -6.86 -1.11 -9.32
CA ALA A 89 -5.74 -1.68 -10.05
C ALA A 89 -5.52 -3.12 -9.59
N PHE A 90 -5.06 -3.95 -10.52
CA PHE A 90 -4.73 -5.34 -10.27
C PHE A 90 -3.25 -5.57 -10.58
N LEU A 91 -2.53 -6.14 -9.62
CA LEU A 91 -1.15 -6.55 -9.80
C LEU A 91 -1.11 -8.05 -10.15
N PRO A 92 -1.01 -8.42 -11.43
CA PRO A 92 -0.93 -9.82 -11.81
C PRO A 92 0.31 -10.49 -11.21
N SER A 93 0.19 -11.79 -10.90
CA SER A 93 1.33 -12.61 -10.53
C SER A 93 2.30 -12.73 -11.72
N ALA A 94 3.61 -12.59 -11.50
CA ALA A 94 4.58 -12.86 -12.53
C ALA A 94 4.64 -14.37 -12.82
N PRO A 95 5.08 -14.79 -14.02
CA PRO A 95 5.32 -16.21 -14.32
C PRO A 95 6.25 -16.86 -13.28
N ARG A 96 6.06 -18.16 -13.03
CA ARG A 96 6.86 -18.93 -12.05
C ARG A 96 8.35 -18.69 -12.24
N HIS A 97 9.02 -18.14 -11.23
CA HIS A 97 10.48 -18.06 -11.21
C HIS A 97 11.05 -19.35 -10.60
N THR A 98 11.98 -20.00 -11.30
CA THR A 98 12.48 -21.34 -10.95
C THR A 98 13.67 -21.37 -9.98
N ASN A 99 14.15 -20.24 -9.46
CA ASN A 99 15.40 -20.23 -8.70
C ASN A 99 15.36 -19.31 -7.47
N PHE A 100 14.99 -19.86 -6.31
CA PHE A 100 15.49 -19.35 -5.03
C PHE A 100 16.20 -20.48 -4.29
N ASN A 101 17.51 -20.33 -4.07
CA ASN A 101 18.31 -21.27 -3.28
C ASN A 101 18.14 -20.95 -1.79
N LEU A 102 17.17 -21.58 -1.13
CA LEU A 102 17.10 -21.57 0.34
C LEU A 102 18.21 -22.46 0.89
N THR A 103 19.26 -21.84 1.42
CA THR A 103 20.30 -22.56 2.17
C THR A 103 19.87 -22.65 3.63
N ILE A 104 19.16 -23.71 3.98
CA ILE A 104 18.82 -23.97 5.38
C ILE A 104 20.00 -24.70 6.01
N GLN A 105 20.57 -24.14 7.08
CA GLN A 105 21.55 -24.85 7.90
C GLN A 105 20.84 -26.05 8.56
N SER A 106 21.22 -27.26 8.14
CA SER A 106 20.78 -28.47 8.83
C SER A 106 21.43 -28.50 10.23
N ARG A 107 20.72 -29.08 11.20
CA ARG A 107 21.25 -29.42 12.55
C ARG A 107 22.56 -30.23 12.50
N ASN A 108 22.87 -30.82 11.35
CA ASN A 108 24.06 -31.64 11.08
C ASN A 108 25.19 -30.84 10.39
N GLY A 109 25.09 -29.51 10.29
CA GLY A 109 26.13 -28.63 9.71
C GLY A 109 26.27 -28.69 8.19
N ARG A 110 25.48 -29.52 7.48
CA ARG A 110 25.47 -29.58 6.01
C ARG A 110 24.42 -28.64 5.43
N PRO A 111 24.78 -27.68 4.55
CA PRO A 111 23.81 -26.87 3.85
C PRO A 111 22.97 -27.78 2.92
N ARG A 112 21.65 -27.78 3.10
CA ARG A 112 20.74 -28.38 2.12
C ARG A 112 20.25 -27.27 1.20
N GLN A 113 20.58 -27.38 -0.08
CA GLN A 113 19.99 -26.55 -1.13
C GLN A 113 18.62 -27.12 -1.47
N TRP A 114 17.58 -26.32 -1.28
CA TRP A 114 16.25 -26.60 -1.78
C TRP A 114 15.97 -25.66 -2.95
N LEU A 115 15.60 -26.24 -4.10
CA LEU A 115 14.98 -25.49 -5.18
C LEU A 115 13.55 -25.19 -4.75
N THR A 116 13.28 -23.95 -4.38
CA THR A 116 11.92 -23.49 -4.10
C THR A 116 11.42 -22.68 -5.29
N TYR A 117 10.25 -23.05 -5.81
CA TYR A 117 9.55 -22.28 -6.82
C TYR A 117 9.01 -20.99 -6.17
N CYS A 118 9.27 -19.84 -6.78
CA CYS A 118 8.66 -18.59 -6.35
C CYS A 118 7.26 -18.51 -6.96
N HIS A 119 6.26 -18.89 -6.17
CA HIS A 119 4.86 -18.65 -6.47
C HIS A 119 4.52 -17.24 -5.92
N ASP A 120 3.91 -16.38 -6.74
CA ASP A 120 3.34 -15.11 -6.29
C ASP A 120 4.31 -13.94 -6.05
N CYS A 121 5.21 -13.66 -6.98
CA CYS A 121 6.01 -12.43 -7.01
C CYS A 121 5.62 -11.56 -8.21
N PRO A 122 5.65 -10.21 -8.15
CA PRO A 122 5.79 -9.39 -6.94
C PRO A 122 4.55 -9.45 -6.03
N ARG A 123 4.76 -9.24 -4.74
CA ARG A 123 3.68 -9.04 -3.74
C ARG A 123 3.55 -7.57 -3.40
N THR A 124 2.32 -7.09 -3.27
CA THR A 124 2.07 -5.80 -2.64
C THR A 124 2.22 -5.92 -1.13
N ILE A 125 2.78 -4.89 -0.52
CA ILE A 125 2.77 -4.72 0.93
C ILE A 125 1.74 -3.64 1.27
N GLY A 126 0.77 -4.01 2.10
CA GLY A 126 -0.37 -3.18 2.45
C GLY A 126 -1.46 -3.16 1.38
N SER A 127 -2.68 -2.82 1.79
CA SER A 127 -3.86 -2.77 0.90
C SER A 127 -4.05 -1.41 0.21
N ASN A 128 -3.56 -0.32 0.81
CA ASN A 128 -3.73 1.05 0.31
C ASN A 128 -2.38 1.66 -0.10
N PRO A 129 -2.24 2.14 -1.36
CA PRO A 129 -1.08 2.90 -1.81
C PRO A 129 -0.88 4.18 -1.00
N CYS A 130 0.36 4.50 -0.64
CA CYS A 130 0.71 5.73 0.04
C CYS A 130 0.95 6.85 -0.98
N HIS A 131 0.04 7.82 -1.09
CA HIS A 131 0.07 8.88 -2.12
C HIS A 131 0.22 8.31 -3.54
N GLY A 132 -0.52 7.23 -3.82
CA GLY A 132 -0.44 6.50 -5.09
C GLY A 132 0.87 5.74 -5.33
N LEU A 133 1.70 5.54 -4.31
CA LEU A 133 2.88 4.68 -4.36
C LEU A 133 2.61 3.35 -3.66
N VAL A 134 3.13 2.27 -4.23
CA VAL A 134 2.96 0.91 -3.72
C VAL A 134 4.31 0.38 -3.30
N LEU A 135 4.40 -0.23 -2.12
CA LEU A 135 5.57 -0.98 -1.72
C LEU A 135 5.44 -2.42 -2.24
N LEU A 136 6.44 -2.87 -2.98
CA LEU A 136 6.51 -4.21 -3.53
C LEU A 136 7.60 -5.02 -2.82
N TRP A 137 7.31 -6.30 -2.63
CA TRP A 137 8.26 -7.30 -2.17
C TRP A 137 8.55 -8.30 -3.30
N ARG A 138 9.85 -8.58 -3.52
CA ARG A 138 10.31 -9.62 -4.45
C ARG A 138 11.27 -10.57 -3.73
N LEU A 139 10.81 -11.79 -3.43
CA LEU A 139 11.68 -12.82 -2.82
C LEU A 139 12.81 -13.26 -3.75
N CYS A 140 12.52 -13.33 -5.05
CA CYS A 140 13.46 -13.74 -6.09
C CYS A 140 14.30 -12.58 -6.66
N GLY A 141 14.32 -11.43 -5.98
CA GLY A 141 15.15 -10.30 -6.39
C GLY A 141 16.64 -10.54 -6.13
N ASP A 142 17.49 -9.64 -6.62
CA ASP A 142 18.90 -9.61 -6.23
C ASP A 142 19.00 -9.50 -4.70
N GLU A 143 19.99 -10.16 -4.07
CA GLU A 143 20.19 -10.13 -2.60
C GLU A 143 20.34 -8.70 -2.02
N GLU A 144 20.62 -7.75 -2.90
CA GLU A 144 20.75 -6.32 -2.60
C GLU A 144 19.41 -5.55 -2.60
N HIS A 145 18.31 -6.10 -3.14
CA HIS A 145 17.06 -5.36 -3.41
C HIS A 145 15.78 -6.18 -3.20
N TYR A 146 15.44 -6.49 -1.94
CA TYR A 146 14.19 -7.20 -1.60
C TYR A 146 12.92 -6.35 -1.77
N TYR A 147 13.03 -5.04 -1.58
CA TYR A 147 11.88 -4.13 -1.56
C TYR A 147 12.02 -3.06 -2.64
N SER A 148 10.89 -2.67 -3.21
CA SER A 148 10.85 -1.63 -4.23
C SER A 148 9.63 -0.74 -4.05
N VAL A 149 9.77 0.55 -4.31
CA VAL A 149 8.65 1.48 -4.39
C VAL A 149 8.26 1.63 -5.84
N TYR A 150 7.00 1.36 -6.14
CA TYR A 150 6.44 1.38 -7.46
C TYR A 150 5.38 2.47 -7.58
N ASN A 151 5.41 3.23 -8.66
CA ASN A 151 4.36 4.18 -9.01
C ASN A 151 3.52 3.61 -10.18
N PRO A 152 2.31 3.08 -9.91
CA PRO A 152 1.44 2.58 -10.97
C PRO A 152 1.06 3.62 -12.04
N THR A 153 1.09 4.93 -11.73
CA THR A 153 0.70 5.97 -12.70
C THR A 153 1.68 6.08 -13.86
N THR A 154 2.96 6.05 -13.51
CA THR A 154 4.09 6.27 -14.42
C THR A 154 4.70 4.96 -14.88
N GLY A 155 4.48 3.87 -14.12
CA GLY A 155 5.18 2.62 -14.27
C GLY A 155 6.62 2.68 -13.73
N ASP A 156 7.01 3.77 -13.07
CA ASP A 156 8.35 3.94 -12.57
C ASP A 156 8.57 3.13 -11.28
N ILE A 157 9.74 2.53 -11.14
CA ILE A 157 10.16 1.71 -10.00
C ILE A 157 11.46 2.23 -9.40
N LEU A 158 11.54 2.19 -8.07
CA LEU A 158 12.72 2.46 -7.27
C LEU A 158 13.04 1.24 -6.41
N HIS A 159 14.18 0.60 -6.69
CA HIS A 159 14.69 -0.47 -5.83
C HIS A 159 15.30 0.16 -4.58
N LEU A 160 14.89 -0.34 -3.41
CA LEU A 160 15.39 0.14 -2.12
C LEU A 160 16.65 -0.65 -1.72
N PRO A 161 17.61 -0.03 -1.03
CA PRO A 161 18.79 -0.73 -0.53
C PRO A 161 18.37 -1.88 0.41
N SER A 162 19.13 -2.96 0.43
CA SER A 162 18.86 -4.10 1.31
C SER A 162 18.92 -3.69 2.79
N PRO A 163 17.92 -4.07 3.62
CA PRO A 163 17.99 -3.92 5.07
C PRO A 163 18.90 -4.97 5.76
N HIS A 164 19.68 -5.72 4.96
CA HIS A 164 20.60 -6.82 5.33
C HIS A 164 19.93 -8.08 5.90
N GLN A 165 18.61 -8.07 6.12
CA GLN A 165 17.84 -9.23 6.58
C GLN A 165 16.45 -9.23 5.94
N PRO A 166 16.03 -10.31 5.26
CA PRO A 166 14.74 -10.37 4.58
C PRO A 166 13.55 -10.62 5.52
N ASP A 167 13.81 -10.90 6.81
CA ASP A 167 12.80 -11.41 7.76
C ASP A 167 11.91 -10.32 8.41
N ARG A 168 11.75 -9.17 7.75
CA ARG A 168 11.13 -7.99 8.36
C ARG A 168 9.70 -7.78 7.89
N ALA A 169 8.84 -7.34 8.80
CA ALA A 169 7.58 -6.71 8.45
C ALA A 169 7.89 -5.28 8.00
N VAL A 170 7.42 -4.89 6.81
CA VAL A 170 7.77 -3.59 6.22
C VAL A 170 6.51 -2.82 5.88
N GLY A 171 6.57 -1.50 5.86
CA GLY A 171 5.48 -0.63 5.44
C GLY A 171 6.00 0.69 4.90
N ILE A 172 5.20 1.35 4.05
CA ILE A 172 5.49 2.68 3.51
C ILE A 172 4.45 3.69 4.02
N GLY A 173 4.90 4.86 4.44
CA GLY A 173 4.01 5.95 4.81
C GLY A 173 4.60 7.33 4.48
N PHE A 174 3.77 8.36 4.60
CA PHE A 174 4.13 9.74 4.28
C PHE A 174 4.08 10.61 5.52
N HIS A 175 5.23 11.15 5.90
CA HIS A 175 5.33 12.11 6.99
C HIS A 175 4.96 13.50 6.46
N ALA A 176 3.71 13.91 6.67
CA ALA A 176 3.15 15.12 6.08
C ALA A 176 3.91 16.42 6.46
N ALA A 177 4.32 16.56 7.72
CA ALA A 177 5.01 17.77 8.18
C ALA A 177 6.39 17.96 7.53
N ALA A 178 7.19 16.90 7.42
CA ALA A 178 8.48 16.96 6.71
C ALA A 178 8.36 16.77 5.19
N ARG A 179 7.18 16.36 4.69
CA ARG A 179 6.92 15.95 3.30
C ARG A 179 7.84 14.82 2.82
N GLU A 180 8.08 13.84 3.68
CA GLU A 180 8.99 12.75 3.43
C GLU A 180 8.25 11.42 3.32
N PHE A 181 8.64 10.61 2.33
CA PHE A 181 8.24 9.22 2.30
C PHE A 181 9.22 8.41 3.15
N LYS A 182 8.67 7.61 4.06
CA LYS A 182 9.44 6.75 4.94
C LYS A 182 9.01 5.31 4.74
N VAL A 183 10.00 4.43 4.65
CA VAL A 183 9.82 2.98 4.69
C VAL A 183 10.32 2.50 6.05
N VAL A 184 9.47 1.80 6.78
CA VAL A 184 9.76 1.29 8.11
C VAL A 184 9.80 -0.21 8.05
N ALA A 185 10.85 -0.81 8.60
CA ALA A 185 11.00 -2.25 8.71
C ALA A 185 11.14 -2.64 10.18
N ILE A 186 10.29 -3.55 10.65
CA ILE A 186 10.23 -4.03 12.02
C ILE A 186 10.67 -5.50 12.06
N ARG A 187 11.42 -5.85 13.10
CA ARG A 187 11.78 -7.22 13.43
C ARG A 187 11.53 -7.50 14.91
N ILE A 188 11.27 -8.75 15.22
CA ILE A 188 11.34 -9.26 16.59
C ILE A 188 12.79 -9.62 16.88
N VAL A 189 13.32 -9.15 18.01
CA VAL A 189 14.61 -9.57 18.54
C VAL A 189 14.34 -10.52 19.69
N VAL A 190 14.26 -11.80 19.34
CA VAL A 190 13.90 -12.90 20.25
C VAL A 190 14.74 -12.88 21.52
N GLN A 191 16.05 -12.67 21.41
CA GLN A 191 16.97 -12.67 22.57
C GLN A 191 16.66 -11.58 23.61
N LEU A 192 16.00 -10.51 23.21
CA LEU A 192 15.68 -9.35 24.07
C LEU A 192 14.19 -9.24 24.37
N GLY A 193 13.33 -9.97 23.67
CA GLY A 193 11.88 -9.77 23.71
C GLY A 193 11.43 -8.40 23.29
N GLU A 194 12.12 -7.82 22.31
CA GLU A 194 11.89 -6.47 21.85
C GLU A 194 11.51 -6.45 20.37
N LEU A 195 10.68 -5.48 20.02
CA LEU A 195 10.51 -5.04 18.64
C LEU A 195 11.57 -4.01 18.32
N HIS A 196 12.26 -4.17 17.20
CA HIS A 196 13.24 -3.21 16.69
C HIS A 196 12.77 -2.69 15.33
N ALA A 197 12.67 -1.38 15.20
CA ALA A 197 12.38 -0.70 13.93
C ALA A 197 13.64 -0.11 13.32
N ILE A 198 13.71 -0.13 11.99
CA ILE A 198 14.61 0.70 11.21
C ILE A 198 13.81 1.50 10.18
N VAL A 199 14.33 2.66 9.81
CA VAL A 199 13.67 3.61 8.93
C VAL A 199 14.58 3.95 7.76
N LEU A 200 14.00 4.01 6.56
CA LEU A 200 14.60 4.56 5.36
C LEU A 200 13.75 5.73 4.91
N THR A 201 14.33 6.93 4.87
CA THR A 201 13.72 8.08 4.19
C THR A 201 14.04 7.99 2.71
N ILE A 202 13.02 7.94 1.85
CA ILE A 202 13.23 7.79 0.40
C ILE A 202 13.93 9.05 -0.14
N GLY A 203 15.05 8.85 -0.84
CA GLY A 203 15.87 9.93 -1.37
C GLY A 203 16.97 10.42 -0.41
N ASP A 204 17.02 9.93 0.83
CA ASP A 204 18.13 10.18 1.75
C ASP A 204 19.32 9.25 1.43
N ALA A 205 20.49 9.84 1.23
CA ALA A 205 21.72 9.12 0.93
C ALA A 205 22.24 8.27 2.11
N ARG A 206 21.78 8.55 3.35
CA ARG A 206 22.17 7.79 4.55
C ARG A 206 21.63 6.36 4.55
N GLY A 207 20.60 6.08 3.75
CA GLY A 207 19.97 4.76 3.71
C GLY A 207 19.23 4.40 5.00
N TRP A 208 19.21 3.11 5.32
CA TRP A 208 18.54 2.58 6.50
C TRP A 208 19.23 3.01 7.80
N ARG A 209 18.44 3.49 8.77
CA ARG A 209 18.92 3.91 10.09
C ARG A 209 18.01 3.46 11.22
N ARG A 210 18.53 3.49 12.46
CA ARG A 210 17.77 3.23 13.69
C ARG A 210 17.40 4.55 14.38
N PRO A 211 16.11 4.88 14.53
CA PRO A 211 15.66 5.98 15.38
C PRO A 211 15.98 5.76 16.88
N ALA A 212 15.91 6.82 17.69
CA ALA A 212 16.18 6.71 19.13
C ALA A 212 15.10 5.93 19.89
N ALA A 213 13.83 6.12 19.53
CA ALA A 213 12.67 5.43 20.12
C ALA A 213 12.22 4.23 19.27
N SER A 214 13.15 3.57 18.58
CA SER A 214 12.85 2.49 17.63
C SER A 214 12.71 1.11 18.27
N THR A 215 12.54 1.05 19.59
CA THR A 215 12.50 -0.20 20.34
C THR A 215 11.34 -0.19 21.34
N THR A 216 10.63 -1.31 21.46
CA THR A 216 9.64 -1.51 22.53
C THR A 216 9.66 -2.95 23.01
N SER A 217 9.47 -3.17 24.30
CA SER A 217 9.32 -4.52 24.85
C SER A 217 7.97 -5.12 24.41
N ILE A 218 7.99 -6.42 24.12
CA ILE A 218 6.81 -7.22 23.81
C ILE A 218 6.18 -7.78 25.09
N GLY A 219 6.90 -7.76 26.22
CA GLY A 219 6.39 -8.28 27.50
C GLY A 219 6.50 -9.80 27.67
N PHE A 220 7.35 -10.46 26.87
CA PHE A 220 7.70 -11.88 27.05
C PHE A 220 9.14 -12.05 27.53
N THR A 221 9.44 -13.17 28.19
CA THR A 221 10.79 -13.62 28.58
C THR A 221 10.87 -15.15 28.50
N GLY A 222 11.96 -15.73 27.97
CA GLY A 222 12.23 -17.17 28.02
C GLY A 222 11.90 -17.96 26.74
N ASP A 223 11.59 -19.26 26.86
CA ASP A 223 11.46 -20.21 25.74
C ASP A 223 10.19 -20.02 24.86
N GLU A 224 9.32 -19.06 25.18
CA GLU A 224 8.04 -18.79 24.49
C GLU A 224 8.18 -17.90 23.23
N TYR A 225 9.39 -17.46 22.87
CA TYR A 225 9.61 -16.49 21.79
C TYR A 225 9.50 -17.02 20.36
N ASP A 226 9.74 -18.31 20.11
CA ASP A 226 9.65 -18.91 18.76
C ASP A 226 8.21 -18.91 18.21
N ASP A 227 7.27 -18.45 19.02
CA ASP A 227 5.85 -18.47 18.78
C ASP A 227 5.24 -17.10 18.52
N VAL A 228 6.02 -16.01 18.58
CA VAL A 228 5.55 -14.64 18.28
C VAL A 228 5.77 -14.30 16.80
N ARG A 229 4.75 -13.74 16.13
CA ARG A 229 4.78 -13.42 14.70
C ARG A 229 4.24 -12.02 14.42
N ILE A 230 4.85 -11.33 13.45
CA ILE A 230 4.30 -10.09 12.87
C ILE A 230 3.81 -10.40 11.45
N GLU A 231 2.60 -9.98 11.11
CA GLU A 231 2.10 -10.07 9.75
C GLU A 231 2.88 -9.14 8.82
N ARG A 232 3.60 -9.73 7.85
CA ARG A 232 4.62 -9.01 7.06
C ARG A 232 4.07 -8.22 5.88
N GLU A 233 3.00 -8.74 5.28
CA GLU A 233 2.49 -8.25 3.99
C GLU A 233 1.36 -7.23 4.14
N ARG A 234 0.89 -6.98 5.38
CA ARG A 234 -0.37 -6.28 5.65
C ARG A 234 -0.19 -5.03 6.48
N ALA A 235 0.88 -4.29 6.20
CA ALA A 235 1.11 -3.00 6.84
C ALA A 235 0.02 -1.99 6.47
N VAL A 236 -0.49 -1.23 7.44
CA VAL A 236 -1.49 -0.19 7.21
C VAL A 236 -0.97 1.16 7.63
N PHE A 237 -0.96 2.12 6.71
CA PHE A 237 -0.66 3.52 6.99
C PHE A 237 -1.95 4.28 7.29
N ALA A 238 -2.08 4.80 8.52
CA ALA A 238 -3.23 5.59 8.96
C ALA A 238 -2.79 6.62 9.99
N ASP A 239 -3.35 7.83 9.94
CA ASP A 239 -3.09 8.91 10.90
C ASP A 239 -1.59 9.15 11.20
N GLY A 240 -0.77 9.22 10.14
CA GLY A 240 0.68 9.46 10.27
C GLY A 240 1.49 8.30 10.87
N ARG A 241 0.87 7.13 11.06
CA ARG A 241 1.46 5.95 11.69
C ARG A 241 1.35 4.71 10.80
N LEU A 242 2.32 3.82 10.92
CA LEU A 242 2.27 2.48 10.30
C LEU A 242 1.88 1.43 11.34
N HIS A 243 1.07 0.45 10.91
CA HIS A 243 0.49 -0.57 11.77
C HIS A 243 0.69 -1.97 11.24
N TRP A 244 0.92 -2.92 12.16
CA TRP A 244 1.01 -4.35 11.88
C TRP A 244 0.35 -5.14 12.98
N ILE A 245 -0.17 -6.32 12.66
CA ILE A 245 -0.69 -7.26 13.65
C ILE A 245 0.47 -8.06 14.23
N LEU A 246 0.55 -8.10 15.56
CA LEU A 246 1.41 -8.99 16.33
C LEU A 246 0.55 -10.09 16.94
N THR A 247 0.89 -11.34 16.66
CA THR A 247 0.20 -12.52 17.20
C THR A 247 1.18 -13.47 17.86
N THR A 248 0.66 -14.36 18.69
CA THR A 248 1.40 -15.45 19.32
C THR A 248 0.74 -16.79 19.01
N LYS A 249 1.45 -17.90 19.20
CA LYS A 249 0.84 -19.24 19.18
C LYS A 249 0.15 -19.63 20.50
N TYR A 250 -0.07 -18.69 21.42
CA TYR A 250 -0.78 -18.96 22.67
C TYR A 250 -1.99 -18.05 22.74
N LEU A 251 -3.16 -18.65 22.92
CA LEU A 251 -4.41 -17.91 22.91
C LEU A 251 -4.66 -17.16 24.22
N ASP A 252 -4.27 -17.80 25.30
CA ASP A 252 -4.36 -17.39 26.69
C ASP A 252 -3.19 -16.50 27.13
N LYS A 253 -2.05 -16.56 26.41
CA LYS A 253 -0.86 -15.76 26.71
C LYS A 253 -0.70 -14.61 25.70
N GLY A 254 -0.87 -13.37 26.17
CA GLY A 254 -0.65 -12.16 25.36
C GLY A 254 0.79 -12.07 24.85
N PRO A 255 1.10 -11.25 23.80
CA PRO A 255 0.31 -10.14 23.30
C PRO A 255 -0.17 -10.34 21.86
N HIS A 256 -1.45 -10.68 21.73
CA HIS A 256 -2.21 -10.28 20.55
C HIS A 256 -2.38 -8.76 20.62
N SER A 257 -1.67 -8.04 19.76
CA SER A 257 -1.61 -6.58 19.80
C SER A 257 -1.40 -6.00 18.41
N ILE A 258 -1.48 -4.68 18.31
CA ILE A 258 -1.15 -3.94 17.10
C ILE A 258 0.16 -3.19 17.36
N VAL A 259 1.17 -3.46 16.54
CA VAL A 259 2.39 -2.67 16.50
C VAL A 259 2.07 -1.36 15.78
N SER A 260 2.39 -0.23 16.39
CA SER A 260 2.25 1.10 15.78
C SER A 260 3.60 1.81 15.75
N PHE A 261 3.92 2.45 14.63
CA PHE A 261 5.12 3.26 14.47
C PHE A 261 4.76 4.68 14.01
N SER A 262 5.06 5.69 14.82
CA SER A 262 4.88 7.12 14.49
C SER A 262 5.92 7.56 13.46
N LEU A 263 5.50 8.12 12.32
CA LEU A 263 6.46 8.69 11.37
C LEU A 263 7.00 10.06 11.78
N ALA A 264 6.26 10.78 12.64
CA ALA A 264 6.65 12.09 13.15
C ALA A 264 7.74 11.96 14.20
N ASP A 265 7.49 11.14 15.22
CA ASP A 265 8.39 10.96 16.37
C ASP A 265 9.36 9.81 16.18
N GLU A 266 9.16 9.00 15.14
CA GLU A 266 9.93 7.77 14.86
C GLU A 266 9.97 6.82 16.06
N SER A 267 8.81 6.64 16.69
CA SER A 267 8.63 5.87 17.91
C SER A 267 7.76 4.64 17.69
N LEU A 268 8.16 3.53 18.30
CA LEU A 268 7.34 2.32 18.39
C LEU A 268 6.45 2.33 19.64
N CYS A 269 5.24 1.84 19.48
CA CYS A 269 4.39 1.44 20.62
C CYS A 269 3.50 0.24 20.26
N LEU A 270 2.95 -0.38 21.31
CA LEU A 270 1.93 -1.42 21.19
C LEU A 270 0.57 -0.85 21.55
N ILE A 271 -0.43 -1.18 20.73
CA ILE A 271 -1.83 -0.82 20.92
C ILE A 271 -2.60 -2.12 21.21
N PRO A 272 -3.45 -2.16 22.26
CA PRO A 272 -4.32 -3.30 22.50
C PRO A 272 -5.28 -3.50 21.34
N GLN A 273 -5.62 -4.74 21.07
CA GLN A 273 -6.68 -5.07 20.13
C GLN A 273 -8.06 -4.68 20.73
N PRO A 274 -9.08 -4.45 19.89
CA PRO A 274 -10.45 -4.22 20.31
C PRO A 274 -11.02 -5.35 21.18
N PRO A 275 -12.08 -5.10 21.97
CA PRO A 275 -12.57 -6.02 23.01
C PRO A 275 -12.98 -7.42 22.53
N PHE A 276 -13.27 -7.56 21.24
CA PHE A 276 -13.72 -8.84 20.67
C PHE A 276 -12.59 -9.81 20.37
N ALA A 277 -11.34 -9.36 20.30
CA ALA A 277 -10.25 -10.17 19.75
C ALA A 277 -9.95 -11.44 20.56
N THR A 278 -10.27 -11.43 21.86
CA THR A 278 -10.10 -12.58 22.76
C THR A 278 -11.34 -13.47 22.88
N ALA A 279 -12.48 -13.08 22.31
CA ALA A 279 -13.77 -13.75 22.52
C ALA A 279 -14.01 -15.01 21.66
N ASP A 280 -13.13 -15.30 20.68
CA ASP A 280 -13.46 -16.15 19.52
C ASP A 280 -12.57 -17.38 19.32
N LEU A 281 -12.11 -17.94 20.42
CA LEU A 281 -11.22 -19.08 20.41
C LEU A 281 -12.00 -20.38 20.25
N VAL A 282 -12.30 -20.74 19.01
CA VAL A 282 -13.04 -21.97 18.70
C VAL A 282 -12.06 -23.07 18.25
N PRO A 283 -12.07 -24.26 18.89
CA PRO A 283 -11.33 -25.43 18.43
C PRO A 283 -11.64 -25.76 16.97
N PHE A 284 -10.61 -26.08 16.18
CA PHE A 284 -10.71 -26.38 14.75
C PHE A 284 -10.39 -27.85 14.48
N ASP A 285 -11.14 -28.51 13.58
CA ASP A 285 -10.85 -29.86 13.11
C ASP A 285 -9.91 -29.85 11.91
N LEU A 286 -8.68 -30.35 12.12
CA LEU A 286 -7.62 -30.49 11.13
C LEU A 286 -8.04 -31.30 9.88
N ASN A 287 -9.10 -32.10 9.96
CA ASN A 287 -9.55 -32.96 8.86
C ASN A 287 -10.55 -32.28 7.92
N ALA A 288 -11.11 -31.12 8.28
CA ALA A 288 -12.19 -30.48 7.52
C ALA A 288 -11.73 -29.60 6.35
N VAL A 289 -10.43 -29.24 6.26
CA VAL A 289 -9.91 -28.33 5.23
C VAL A 289 -8.56 -28.83 4.69
N HIS A 290 -8.39 -28.82 3.37
CA HIS A 290 -7.17 -29.26 2.69
C HIS A 290 -5.92 -28.48 3.18
N PHE A 291 -4.89 -29.28 3.50
CA PHE A 291 -3.68 -29.02 4.30
C PHE A 291 -2.68 -27.95 3.79
N GLY A 292 -3.07 -27.02 2.91
CA GLY A 292 -2.17 -25.99 2.36
C GLY A 292 -2.36 -24.57 2.92
N ARG A 293 -3.61 -24.19 3.27
CA ARG A 293 -4.01 -22.78 3.40
C ARG A 293 -3.84 -22.17 4.81
N LEU A 294 -3.69 -23.01 5.84
CA LEU A 294 -3.52 -22.60 7.25
C LEU A 294 -2.05 -22.56 7.70
N SER A 295 -1.09 -22.83 6.81
CA SER A 295 0.33 -23.07 7.17
C SER A 295 1.05 -21.84 7.75
N MET A 296 0.45 -20.64 7.75
CA MET A 296 1.00 -19.47 8.47
C MET A 296 0.38 -19.21 9.85
N ASN A 297 -0.76 -19.83 10.20
CA ASN A 297 -1.41 -19.72 11.52
C ASN A 297 -1.58 -21.06 12.26
N SER A 298 -0.99 -22.15 11.75
CA SER A 298 -0.95 -23.41 12.47
C SER A 298 -0.10 -23.29 13.74
N GLY A 299 -0.64 -23.79 14.85
CA GLY A 299 0.11 -23.98 16.09
C GLY A 299 -0.44 -23.32 17.33
N VAL A 300 -1.62 -22.70 17.29
CA VAL A 300 -2.09 -21.95 18.45
C VAL A 300 -2.67 -22.90 19.50
N ARG A 301 -2.20 -22.82 20.75
CA ARG A 301 -2.59 -23.72 21.83
C ARG A 301 -3.62 -23.06 22.73
N SER A 302 -4.65 -23.81 23.12
CA SER A 302 -5.54 -23.44 24.23
C SER A 302 -4.85 -23.61 25.59
N GLU A 303 -5.50 -23.17 26.68
CA GLU A 303 -5.06 -23.46 28.06
C GLU A 303 -4.89 -24.97 28.32
N SER A 304 -5.68 -25.81 27.65
CA SER A 304 -5.60 -27.28 27.70
C SER A 304 -4.53 -27.90 26.80
N HIS A 305 -3.68 -27.08 26.16
CA HIS A 305 -2.67 -27.49 25.16
C HIS A 305 -3.23 -28.14 23.88
N GLU A 306 -4.54 -28.03 23.65
CA GLU A 306 -5.15 -28.51 22.41
C GLU A 306 -4.75 -27.60 21.25
N MET A 307 -4.51 -28.21 20.08
CA MET A 307 -4.24 -27.47 18.85
C MET A 307 -5.54 -26.81 18.38
N VAL A 308 -5.57 -25.49 18.45
CA VAL A 308 -6.68 -24.65 17.97
C VAL A 308 -6.17 -23.86 16.77
N SER A 309 -6.97 -23.74 15.71
CA SER A 309 -6.70 -22.73 14.69
C SER A 309 -7.41 -21.45 15.11
N VAL A 310 -6.71 -20.33 15.16
CA VAL A 310 -7.38 -19.03 15.24
C VAL A 310 -8.22 -18.90 13.97
N PRO A 311 -9.54 -18.62 14.07
CA PRO A 311 -10.29 -18.31 12.86
C PRO A 311 -9.54 -17.19 12.16
N VAL A 312 -9.25 -17.41 10.88
CA VAL A 312 -8.77 -16.31 10.06
C VAL A 312 -9.90 -15.32 10.02
N GLY A 313 -9.70 -14.23 10.75
CA GLY A 313 -10.81 -13.32 10.92
C GLY A 313 -10.47 -12.00 11.55
N THR A 314 -9.21 -11.68 11.79
CA THR A 314 -8.88 -10.30 12.07
C THR A 314 -7.86 -9.77 11.08
N THR A 315 -8.14 -8.59 10.56
CA THR A 315 -7.23 -7.83 9.71
C THR A 315 -7.37 -6.36 10.04
N ILE A 316 -6.33 -5.60 9.81
CA ILE A 316 -6.37 -4.14 9.90
C ILE A 316 -6.59 -3.53 8.51
N ALA A 317 -7.20 -2.35 8.48
CA ALA A 317 -7.42 -1.54 7.28
C ALA A 317 -7.39 -0.05 7.64
N GLU A 318 -7.12 0.81 6.67
CA GLU A 318 -7.31 2.26 6.81
C GLU A 318 -8.65 2.64 6.22
N LEU A 319 -9.50 3.32 7.00
CA LEU A 319 -10.79 3.82 6.56
C LEU A 319 -11.03 5.25 7.06
N GLY A 320 -11.08 6.20 6.12
CA GLY A 320 -11.34 7.60 6.42
C GLY A 320 -10.25 8.25 7.26
N GLY A 321 -9.00 7.91 6.98
CA GLY A 321 -7.79 8.41 7.65
C GLY A 321 -7.46 7.72 8.97
N ARG A 322 -8.28 6.75 9.42
CA ARG A 322 -8.11 6.09 10.73
C ARG A 322 -7.83 4.61 10.59
N LEU A 323 -7.14 4.08 11.59
CA LEU A 323 -6.92 2.64 11.74
C LEU A 323 -8.24 1.96 12.14
N CYS A 324 -8.60 0.94 11.37
CA CYS A 324 -9.71 0.06 11.64
C CYS A 324 -9.23 -1.39 11.75
N MET A 325 -9.92 -2.18 12.56
CA MET A 325 -9.75 -3.63 12.65
C MET A 325 -11.07 -4.29 12.25
N VAL A 326 -10.98 -5.21 11.31
CA VAL A 326 -12.11 -5.96 10.76
C VAL A 326 -12.13 -7.31 11.43
N ARG A 327 -13.28 -7.67 12.00
CA ARG A 327 -13.60 -8.99 12.53
C ARG A 327 -14.44 -9.73 11.51
N ASP A 328 -14.00 -10.92 11.12
CA ASP A 328 -14.73 -11.86 10.28
C ASP A 328 -15.46 -12.84 11.17
N VAL A 329 -16.79 -12.86 11.05
CA VAL A 329 -17.64 -13.73 11.85
C VAL A 329 -18.20 -14.90 11.04
N ARG A 330 -17.85 -15.01 9.75
CA ARG A 330 -18.40 -16.01 8.81
C ARG A 330 -18.09 -17.45 9.21
N HIS A 331 -16.94 -17.68 9.84
CA HIS A 331 -16.41 -19.01 10.12
C HIS A 331 -16.55 -19.44 11.60
N MET A 332 -17.35 -18.72 12.39
CA MET A 332 -17.49 -18.99 13.82
C MET A 332 -18.58 -20.02 14.14
N ALA A 333 -18.25 -20.99 15.00
CA ALA A 333 -19.14 -22.12 15.35
C ALA A 333 -20.49 -21.71 15.97
N ALA A 334 -20.58 -20.54 16.61
CA ALA A 334 -21.81 -20.03 17.22
C ALA A 334 -22.58 -19.00 16.35
N GLY A 335 -22.10 -18.67 15.15
CA GLY A 335 -22.54 -17.48 14.40
C GLY A 335 -23.33 -17.71 13.09
N GLY A 336 -23.54 -18.96 12.67
CA GLY A 336 -24.10 -19.27 11.34
C GLY A 336 -25.58 -18.93 11.10
N GLY A 337 -26.30 -18.35 12.08
CA GLY A 337 -27.76 -18.17 12.00
C GLY A 337 -28.27 -16.78 11.57
N GLY A 338 -27.41 -15.76 11.53
CA GLY A 338 -27.87 -14.35 11.56
C GLY A 338 -27.55 -13.45 10.35
N GLY A 339 -26.88 -13.95 9.31
CA GLY A 339 -26.52 -13.14 8.14
C GLY A 339 -25.42 -12.07 8.34
N LEU A 340 -24.93 -11.89 9.59
CA LEU A 340 -23.78 -11.04 9.90
C LEU A 340 -22.50 -11.68 9.36
N LEU A 341 -21.70 -10.91 8.62
CA LEU A 341 -20.46 -11.38 8.02
C LEU A 341 -19.23 -10.74 8.67
N PHE A 342 -19.25 -9.42 8.88
CA PHE A 342 -18.09 -8.69 9.40
C PHE A 342 -18.49 -7.59 10.40
N GLU A 343 -17.61 -7.33 11.36
CA GLU A 343 -17.64 -6.13 12.20
C GLU A 343 -16.40 -5.27 11.90
N ILE A 344 -16.55 -3.96 11.81
CA ILE A 344 -15.43 -3.03 11.64
C ILE A 344 -15.36 -2.14 12.87
N TRP A 345 -14.22 -2.21 13.54
CA TRP A 345 -13.94 -1.44 14.75
C TRP A 345 -12.91 -0.38 14.43
N LYS A 346 -13.14 0.83 14.92
CA LYS A 346 -12.32 2.00 14.63
C LYS A 346 -11.59 2.47 15.88
N LEU A 347 -10.29 2.71 15.74
CA LEU A 347 -9.49 3.34 16.79
C LEU A 347 -9.92 4.81 16.92
N GLN A 348 -10.27 5.21 18.14
CA GLN A 348 -10.71 6.58 18.39
C GLN A 348 -9.54 7.56 18.43
N ASP A 349 -8.50 7.19 19.17
CA ASP A 349 -7.25 7.93 19.27
C ASP A 349 -6.15 7.03 19.87
N TYR A 350 -4.90 7.46 19.73
CA TYR A 350 -3.73 6.70 20.18
C TYR A 350 -3.39 6.90 21.67
N GLU A 351 -4.01 7.88 22.33
CA GLU A 351 -3.76 8.19 23.74
C GLU A 351 -4.60 7.27 24.64
N THR A 352 -5.91 7.24 24.42
CA THR A 352 -6.87 6.36 25.09
C THR A 352 -6.75 4.91 24.62
N ARG A 353 -6.25 4.71 23.39
CA ARG A 353 -6.15 3.40 22.73
C ARG A 353 -7.49 2.65 22.69
N SER A 354 -8.58 3.42 22.64
CA SER A 354 -9.94 2.91 22.71
C SER A 354 -10.49 2.61 21.32
N TRP A 355 -11.28 1.54 21.26
CA TRP A 355 -11.92 1.08 20.03
C TRP A 355 -13.43 1.19 20.15
N THR A 356 -14.09 1.57 19.06
CA THR A 356 -15.55 1.54 18.97
C THR A 356 -15.98 0.78 17.73
N LEU A 357 -17.08 0.04 17.84
CA LEU A 357 -17.73 -0.55 16.68
C LEU A 357 -18.24 0.58 15.76
N ASP A 358 -17.71 0.62 14.54
CA ASP A 358 -18.06 1.64 13.53
C ASP A 358 -19.06 1.08 12.52
N TYR A 359 -18.89 -0.18 12.13
CA TYR A 359 -19.66 -0.77 11.03
C TYR A 359 -19.99 -2.25 11.28
N ARG A 360 -21.13 -2.69 10.75
CA ARG A 360 -21.49 -4.11 10.63
C ARG A 360 -21.88 -4.37 9.18
N VAL A 361 -21.34 -5.46 8.63
CA VAL A 361 -21.66 -5.93 7.29
C VAL A 361 -22.52 -7.17 7.45
N ASP A 362 -23.80 -7.01 7.18
CA ASP A 362 -24.81 -8.07 7.18
C ASP A 362 -25.47 -8.17 5.80
N LEU A 363 -25.67 -9.40 5.31
CA LEU A 363 -26.47 -9.65 4.12
C LEU A 363 -27.90 -9.97 4.56
N LYS A 364 -28.88 -9.22 4.05
CA LYS A 364 -30.29 -9.49 4.34
C LYS A 364 -30.75 -10.70 3.53
N PRO A 365 -31.38 -11.71 4.16
CA PRO A 365 -31.89 -12.88 3.43
C PRO A 365 -33.01 -12.45 2.47
N ALA A 366 -32.94 -12.91 1.21
CA ALA A 366 -34.02 -12.71 0.25
C ALA A 366 -35.21 -13.62 0.58
N ALA A 367 -36.43 -13.16 0.28
CA ALA A 367 -37.67 -13.89 0.54
C ALA A 367 -37.83 -15.24 -0.22
N ALA A 368 -36.87 -15.63 -1.06
CA ALA A 368 -36.85 -16.93 -1.74
C ALA A 368 -35.44 -17.30 -2.22
N GLY A 369 -34.81 -18.28 -1.54
CA GLY A 369 -33.58 -18.97 -2.00
C GLY A 369 -32.24 -18.23 -1.75
N ARG A 370 -31.16 -19.00 -1.59
CA ARG A 370 -29.77 -18.49 -1.49
C ARG A 370 -29.42 -17.70 -2.75
N ARG A 371 -28.88 -16.49 -2.60
CA ARG A 371 -28.41 -15.68 -3.74
C ARG A 371 -26.99 -16.09 -4.13
N ARG A 372 -26.66 -15.95 -5.42
CA ARG A 372 -25.26 -15.95 -5.91
C ARG A 372 -24.39 -14.89 -5.20
N ASP A 373 -25.01 -13.83 -4.67
CA ASP A 373 -24.34 -12.78 -3.91
C ASP A 373 -23.83 -13.26 -2.54
N ASP A 374 -24.49 -14.24 -1.91
CA ASP A 374 -24.08 -14.79 -0.62
C ASP A 374 -22.72 -15.48 -0.75
N ASP A 375 -22.51 -16.21 -1.85
CA ASP A 375 -21.26 -16.92 -2.14
C ASP A 375 -20.08 -15.95 -2.39
N ARG A 376 -20.34 -14.72 -2.85
CA ARG A 376 -19.29 -13.73 -3.20
C ARG A 376 -18.50 -13.21 -2.00
N LEU A 377 -19.14 -13.11 -0.83
CA LEU A 377 -18.46 -12.73 0.41
C LEU A 377 -18.30 -13.89 1.38
N THR A 378 -18.82 -15.08 1.11
CA THR A 378 -18.67 -16.24 2.01
C THR A 378 -17.62 -17.24 1.52
N ALA A 379 -17.38 -17.34 0.20
CA ALA A 379 -16.38 -18.23 -0.37
C ALA A 379 -14.94 -17.68 -0.33
N PRO A 380 -14.68 -16.37 -0.56
CA PRO A 380 -13.30 -15.87 -0.54
C PRO A 380 -12.68 -15.98 0.85
N TRP A 381 -11.41 -16.36 0.87
CA TRP A 381 -10.62 -16.46 2.09
C TRP A 381 -10.58 -15.15 2.88
N LEU A 382 -10.27 -14.05 2.19
CA LEU A 382 -10.14 -12.74 2.81
C LEU A 382 -11.02 -11.73 2.08
N VAL A 383 -11.69 -10.92 2.88
CA VAL A 383 -12.41 -9.72 2.46
C VAL A 383 -11.78 -8.52 3.16
N MET A 384 -11.38 -7.51 2.39
CA MET A 384 -10.71 -6.31 2.87
C MET A 384 -11.51 -5.07 2.49
N PRO A 385 -11.91 -4.23 3.46
CA PRO A 385 -12.49 -2.93 3.15
C PRO A 385 -11.40 -1.99 2.65
N LEU A 386 -11.66 -1.32 1.54
CA LEU A 386 -10.74 -0.40 0.89
C LEU A 386 -11.06 1.07 1.21
N MET A 387 -12.33 1.45 1.17
CA MET A 387 -12.78 2.81 1.50
C MET A 387 -14.28 2.89 1.75
N TYR A 388 -14.74 3.94 2.44
CA TYR A 388 -16.13 4.38 2.38
C TYR A 388 -16.38 5.12 1.06
N LEU A 389 -17.55 4.92 0.47
CA LEU A 389 -18.07 5.67 -0.66
C LEU A 389 -19.14 6.63 -0.13
N ASP A 390 -19.00 7.92 -0.47
CA ASP A 390 -20.04 8.91 -0.22
C ASP A 390 -21.07 8.85 -1.37
N ASP A 391 -22.36 9.01 -1.07
CA ASP A 391 -23.39 9.15 -2.10
C ASP A 391 -23.28 10.56 -2.72
N ASP A 392 -22.83 10.58 -3.97
CA ASP A 392 -22.66 11.71 -4.90
C ASP A 392 -21.54 12.73 -4.69
N ALA A 393 -20.80 12.89 -5.78
CA ALA A 393 -19.77 13.88 -6.01
C ALA A 393 -20.37 15.29 -6.16
N GLY A 394 -20.00 16.19 -5.25
CA GLY A 394 -20.11 17.65 -5.45
C GLY A 394 -21.02 18.35 -4.45
N GLY A 395 -20.44 18.90 -3.38
CA GLY A 395 -21.15 19.83 -2.51
C GLY A 395 -20.42 20.07 -1.20
N GLY A 396 -20.02 21.32 -0.95
CA GLY A 396 -19.29 21.72 0.25
C GLY A 396 -19.99 21.32 1.56
N PHE A 397 -19.18 20.92 2.52
CA PHE A 397 -19.56 20.60 3.89
C PHE A 397 -20.43 21.72 4.50
N ARG A 398 -21.69 21.41 4.80
CA ARG A 398 -22.50 22.14 5.78
C ARG A 398 -22.70 21.24 7.00
N PRO A 399 -22.23 21.63 8.19
CA PRO A 399 -22.53 20.89 9.41
C PRO A 399 -23.98 21.21 9.81
N GLY A 400 -24.87 20.25 9.62
CA GLY A 400 -26.25 20.29 10.08
C GLY A 400 -26.66 18.88 10.51
N GLU A 401 -27.16 18.78 11.73
CA GLU A 401 -27.59 17.55 12.39
C GLU A 401 -28.65 16.81 11.57
N GLY A 402 -28.25 15.67 11.02
CA GLY A 402 -29.12 14.64 10.46
C GLY A 402 -28.44 13.31 10.68
N LYS A 403 -29.20 12.25 10.99
CA LYS A 403 -28.70 10.87 11.12
C LYS A 403 -27.75 10.61 9.94
N LYS A 404 -26.46 10.42 10.20
CA LYS A 404 -25.51 9.98 9.17
C LYS A 404 -26.02 8.63 8.65
N GLU A 405 -26.58 8.62 7.45
CA GLU A 405 -26.79 7.39 6.70
C GLU A 405 -25.45 6.63 6.65
N LYS A 406 -25.51 5.32 6.84
CA LYS A 406 -24.29 4.50 6.82
C LYS A 406 -23.76 4.56 5.39
N ARG A 407 -22.48 4.88 5.25
CA ARG A 407 -21.85 5.02 3.94
C ARG A 407 -21.63 3.67 3.29
N LYS A 408 -21.84 3.59 1.97
CA LYS A 408 -21.49 2.42 1.18
C LYS A 408 -20.02 2.07 1.36
N LEU A 409 -19.69 0.79 1.27
CA LEU A 409 -18.35 0.28 1.52
C LEU A 409 -17.81 -0.43 0.28
N LEU A 410 -16.62 -0.03 -0.16
CA LEU A 410 -15.89 -0.76 -1.19
C LEU A 410 -15.05 -1.87 -0.54
N LEU A 411 -15.31 -3.10 -0.94
CA LEU A 411 -14.65 -4.32 -0.47
C LEU A 411 -13.84 -4.93 -1.60
N ALA A 412 -12.66 -5.48 -1.30
CA ALA A 412 -11.90 -6.33 -2.21
C ALA A 412 -11.68 -7.71 -1.62
N THR A 413 -11.61 -8.72 -2.48
CA THR A 413 -11.50 -10.12 -2.06
C THR A 413 -10.30 -10.81 -2.69
N THR A 414 -9.83 -11.89 -2.07
CA THR A 414 -8.81 -12.77 -2.66
C THR A 414 -9.32 -13.60 -3.84
N ALA A 415 -10.61 -13.52 -4.18
CA ALA A 415 -11.12 -13.99 -5.46
C ALA A 415 -10.78 -13.01 -6.61
N HIS A 416 -10.00 -11.96 -6.33
CA HIS A 416 -9.67 -10.89 -7.26
C HIS A 416 -10.91 -10.17 -7.77
N GLU A 417 -11.88 -9.96 -6.87
CA GLU A 417 -13.10 -9.21 -7.12
C GLU A 417 -13.19 -8.00 -6.19
N ALA A 418 -13.91 -6.99 -6.65
CA ALA A 418 -14.26 -5.82 -5.85
C ALA A 418 -15.78 -5.63 -5.85
N HIS A 419 -16.33 -5.31 -4.69
CA HIS A 419 -17.75 -5.18 -4.47
C HIS A 419 -18.09 -3.92 -3.69
N VAL A 420 -19.23 -3.33 -4.00
CA VAL A 420 -19.84 -2.27 -3.20
C VAL A 420 -20.92 -2.89 -2.34
N TYR A 421 -20.75 -2.77 -1.03
CA TYR A 421 -21.77 -3.12 -0.04
C TYR A 421 -22.60 -1.89 0.29
N ASP A 422 -23.92 -2.06 0.20
CA ASP A 422 -24.91 -1.03 0.54
C ASP A 422 -25.56 -1.40 1.89
N PRO A 423 -25.32 -0.62 2.96
CA PRO A 423 -25.81 -0.92 4.29
C PRO A 423 -27.33 -0.78 4.46
N ASP A 424 -27.97 0.07 3.68
CA ASP A 424 -29.40 0.34 3.85
C ASP A 424 -30.22 -0.82 3.28
N SER A 425 -29.82 -1.28 2.10
CA SER A 425 -30.41 -2.44 1.45
C SER A 425 -29.85 -3.77 1.97
N GLY A 426 -28.65 -3.79 2.57
CA GLY A 426 -27.94 -5.01 2.92
C GLY A 426 -27.56 -5.85 1.69
N THR A 427 -27.29 -5.18 0.55
CA THR A 427 -27.01 -5.82 -0.74
C THR A 427 -25.57 -5.59 -1.20
N LEU A 428 -25.13 -6.41 -2.15
CA LEU A 428 -23.78 -6.40 -2.68
C LEU A 428 -23.80 -6.28 -4.21
N ARG A 429 -23.05 -5.33 -4.76
CA ARG A 429 -22.84 -5.19 -6.21
C ARG A 429 -21.37 -5.42 -6.55
N THR A 430 -21.06 -6.37 -7.43
CA THR A 430 -19.71 -6.49 -7.99
C THR A 430 -19.44 -5.33 -8.94
N VAL A 431 -18.35 -4.60 -8.72
CA VAL A 431 -17.93 -3.46 -9.55
C VAL A 431 -16.68 -3.74 -10.38
N ALA A 432 -15.90 -4.76 -10.02
CA ALA A 432 -14.82 -5.28 -10.83
C ALA A 432 -14.58 -6.77 -10.54
N SER A 433 -14.14 -7.49 -11.55
CA SER A 433 -13.66 -8.87 -11.44
C SER A 433 -12.46 -8.98 -12.38
N PHE A 434 -11.32 -9.44 -11.85
CA PHE A 434 -10.06 -9.53 -12.57
C PHE A 434 -9.78 -10.99 -12.92
N ALA A 435 -9.80 -11.33 -14.21
CA ALA A 435 -9.44 -12.66 -14.69
C ALA A 435 -7.91 -12.75 -14.84
N GLY A 436 -7.24 -13.52 -13.98
CA GLY A 436 -5.78 -13.58 -13.91
C GLY A 436 -5.21 -14.99 -13.80
N ALA A 437 -5.03 -15.62 -14.95
CA ALA A 437 -4.14 -16.74 -15.30
C ALA A 437 -3.54 -17.60 -14.18
N GLY A 438 -4.24 -18.69 -13.83
CA GLY A 438 -3.65 -19.88 -13.24
C GLY A 438 -4.59 -20.59 -12.28
N ASP A 439 -5.01 -21.81 -12.64
CA ASP A 439 -5.65 -22.80 -11.75
C ASP A 439 -4.73 -23.25 -10.59
N SER A 440 -3.80 -22.42 -10.11
CA SER A 440 -3.12 -22.71 -8.86
C SER A 440 -4.03 -22.25 -7.73
N TRP A 441 -4.63 -23.23 -7.07
CA TRP A 441 -5.35 -23.16 -5.81
C TRP A 441 -4.53 -22.55 -4.63
N GLU A 442 -3.43 -21.86 -4.92
CA GLU A 442 -2.33 -21.43 -4.03
C GLU A 442 -2.17 -19.91 -3.89
N ASP A 443 -2.72 -19.07 -4.79
CA ASP A 443 -2.55 -17.61 -4.70
C ASP A 443 -3.52 -17.00 -3.66
N GLY A 444 -3.03 -16.85 -2.42
CA GLY A 444 -3.78 -16.28 -1.28
C GLY A 444 -3.61 -14.78 -1.11
N SER A 445 -2.96 -14.09 -2.05
CA SER A 445 -2.58 -12.68 -1.91
C SER A 445 -3.71 -11.74 -2.34
N LEU A 446 -3.95 -10.66 -1.60
CA LEU A 446 -4.83 -9.59 -2.08
C LEU A 446 -4.11 -8.78 -3.17
N ARG A 447 -4.45 -9.00 -4.44
CA ARG A 447 -3.84 -8.33 -5.60
C ARG A 447 -4.61 -7.13 -6.12
N VAL A 448 -5.79 -6.88 -5.56
CA VAL A 448 -6.63 -5.74 -5.88
C VAL A 448 -6.28 -4.60 -4.93
N MET A 449 -5.98 -3.44 -5.48
CA MET A 449 -5.65 -2.23 -4.72
C MET A 449 -6.44 -1.03 -5.21
N LEU A 450 -6.79 -0.14 -4.27
CA LEU A 450 -7.39 1.14 -4.58
C LEU A 450 -6.31 2.17 -4.88
N TYR A 451 -6.29 2.71 -6.08
CA TYR A 451 -5.20 3.49 -6.62
C TYR A 451 -5.64 4.92 -6.98
N GLN A 452 -4.90 5.93 -6.52
CA GLN A 452 -5.05 7.32 -6.96
C GLN A 452 -3.84 7.74 -7.78
N GLU A 453 -4.08 8.53 -8.84
CA GLU A 453 -3.00 9.04 -9.68
C GLU A 453 -1.97 9.83 -8.86
N SER A 454 -0.70 9.57 -9.14
CA SER A 454 0.42 10.17 -8.41
C SER A 454 1.51 10.62 -9.36
N LEU A 455 1.84 11.90 -9.25
CA LEU A 455 2.93 12.54 -9.99
C LEU A 455 4.27 12.50 -9.22
N VAL A 456 4.30 11.82 -8.07
CA VAL A 456 5.48 11.70 -7.23
C VAL A 456 6.62 11.05 -8.00
N ARG A 457 7.81 11.66 -7.90
CA ARG A 457 9.06 11.18 -8.49
C ARG A 457 10.20 11.29 -7.51
N PHE A 458 11.04 10.26 -7.47
CA PHE A 458 12.27 10.25 -6.68
C PHE A 458 13.50 10.18 -7.60
N PRO A 459 14.65 10.70 -7.18
CA PRO A 459 15.92 10.36 -7.80
C PRO A 459 16.09 8.83 -7.86
N GLY A 460 16.50 8.30 -9.01
CA GLY A 460 16.68 6.86 -9.20
C GLY A 460 15.43 6.10 -9.64
N LEU A 461 14.25 6.73 -9.74
CA LEU A 461 13.10 6.12 -10.41
C LEU A 461 13.45 5.80 -11.86
N LYS A 462 13.25 4.54 -12.25
CA LYS A 462 13.44 4.06 -13.63
C LYS A 462 12.14 3.49 -14.15
N GLN A 463 11.90 3.58 -15.45
CA GLN A 463 10.71 3.01 -16.06
C GLN A 463 10.71 1.48 -15.88
N GLY A 464 9.79 0.96 -15.07
CA GLY A 464 9.49 -0.46 -14.96
C GLY A 464 8.66 -0.91 -16.16
N LYS A 465 8.84 -2.16 -16.60
CA LYS A 465 8.22 -2.72 -17.82
C LYS A 465 6.72 -3.01 -17.65
N GLY A 466 5.90 -2.01 -17.29
CA GLY A 466 4.45 -2.04 -17.42
C GLY A 466 3.73 -3.29 -16.86
N GLU A 467 4.00 -3.64 -15.60
CA GLU A 467 3.57 -4.91 -14.98
C GLU A 467 2.21 -4.84 -14.25
N VAL A 468 1.39 -3.80 -14.48
CA VAL A 468 0.11 -3.58 -13.75
C VAL A 468 -1.06 -3.41 -14.71
N GLU A 469 -2.13 -4.15 -14.43
CA GLU A 469 -3.40 -4.03 -15.14
C GLU A 469 -4.31 -3.02 -14.43
N PHE A 470 -4.97 -2.18 -15.22
CA PHE A 470 -5.88 -1.14 -14.72
C PHE A 470 -7.28 -1.42 -15.21
N VAL A 471 -8.25 -1.43 -14.29
CA VAL A 471 -9.67 -1.41 -14.63
C VAL A 471 -10.26 -0.11 -14.07
N ARG A 472 -10.92 0.67 -14.95
CA ARG A 472 -11.64 1.85 -14.47
C ARG A 472 -12.81 1.38 -13.63
N LEU A 473 -12.94 1.99 -12.46
CA LEU A 473 -14.14 1.87 -11.65
C LEU A 473 -15.31 2.50 -12.41
N GLU A 474 -16.30 1.67 -12.76
CA GLU A 474 -17.65 2.14 -13.05
C GLU A 474 -18.41 2.20 -11.71
N VAL A 475 -18.05 3.19 -10.88
CA VAL A 475 -18.77 3.45 -9.62
C VAL A 475 -20.09 4.11 -9.95
#